data_AF-A0A1G3L6P1-F1
#
_entry.id   AF-A0A1G3L6P1-F1
#
_cell.length_a   1.000
_cell.length_b   1.000
_cell.length_c   1.000
_cell.angle_alpha   90.00
_cell.angle_beta   90.00
_cell.angle_gamma   90.00
#
_symmetry.space_group_name_H-M   'P 1'
#
loop_
_entity.id
_entity.type
_entity.pdbx_description
1 polymer ?
#
loop_
_entity_poly.entity_id
_entity_poly.type
_entity_poly.pdbx_seq_one_letter_code
_entity_poly.pdbx_strand_id
1 'polypeptide(L)'
;MKHFFFVAVDNFYYNNRIFDIASPYNRDNAWDPYCQLKKNLEGLGYNVNTYDFLNNHKNYKLLFLDIPKNIKYYYPKNEVLKSYLVLSESDLILKKNWKRKKHHFFDRVFTWNDEWVDGKTYIKYFWPNMIPENFKSKFAPKNRFCTLIAGNKTNHDPRELYSKRIEAIRWFEKNHPEDFDFYGVGWEKGSYKSFFAFLSRCRLIEKGMTLFEKISIFQRLFRKSFSSYKGKVKSKKEMLEKYKFSICYENAKDIPGYITEKIFDCFLAGCVPVYWGAPNVTDFIPENSFIDKRKFKTYEDLYLFLKSMDEDTYLEYLKNIELFLNSEKGRLFSAENFVETVIKEIER
;
A
#
# COMPACT_ATOMS: atom_id res chain seq x y z
N MET A 1 -29.20 -1.63 22.42
CA MET A 1 -27.83 -2.04 22.03
C MET A 1 -27.31 -1.01 21.04
N LYS A 2 -26.08 -0.51 21.19
CA LYS A 2 -25.51 0.45 20.22
C LYS A 2 -25.10 -0.35 18.98
N HIS A 3 -25.41 0.13 17.77
CA HIS A 3 -25.04 -0.57 16.54
C HIS A 3 -23.99 0.23 15.77
N PHE A 4 -22.99 -0.47 15.23
CA PHE A 4 -21.91 0.12 14.45
C PHE A 4 -21.67 -0.72 13.20
N PHE A 5 -21.81 -0.12 12.01
CA PHE A 5 -21.67 -0.85 10.75
C PHE A 5 -20.50 -0.37 9.91
N PHE A 6 -19.75 -1.33 9.35
CA PHE A 6 -18.68 -1.09 8.40
C PHE A 6 -19.23 -1.13 6.98
N VAL A 7 -18.93 -0.10 6.21
CA VAL A 7 -19.26 0.00 4.78
C VAL A 7 -17.96 -0.10 3.98
N ALA A 8 -17.73 -1.25 3.37
CA ALA A 8 -16.63 -1.45 2.43
C ALA A 8 -17.04 -1.10 0.99
N VAL A 9 -16.09 -0.66 0.15
CA VAL A 9 -16.37 -0.35 -1.27
C VAL A 9 -16.72 -1.60 -2.08
N ASP A 10 -16.19 -2.75 -1.69
CA ASP A 10 -16.40 -4.03 -2.36
C ASP A 10 -17.24 -4.96 -1.48
N ASN A 11 -18.32 -5.51 -2.04
CA ASN A 11 -19.19 -6.48 -1.37
C ASN A 11 -18.43 -7.77 -0.99
N PHE A 12 -17.23 -7.99 -1.55
CA PHE A 12 -16.33 -9.03 -1.10
C PHE A 12 -16.07 -8.97 0.42
N TYR A 13 -16.10 -7.81 1.05
CA TYR A 13 -15.83 -7.68 2.49
C TYR A 13 -17.05 -7.90 3.40
N TYR A 14 -18.25 -8.03 2.83
CA TYR A 14 -19.50 -8.26 3.56
C TYR A 14 -19.62 -9.68 4.12
N ASN A 15 -20.75 -9.97 4.77
CA ASN A 15 -20.94 -11.16 5.61
C ASN A 15 -19.88 -11.23 6.73
N ASN A 16 -19.51 -10.07 7.28
CA ASN A 16 -18.43 -9.92 8.27
C ASN A 16 -17.07 -10.48 7.83
N ARG A 17 -16.84 -10.70 6.52
CA ARG A 17 -15.59 -11.28 6.01
C ARG A 17 -14.37 -10.45 6.36
N ILE A 18 -14.49 -9.12 6.40
CA ILE A 18 -13.41 -8.22 6.82
C ILE A 18 -12.95 -8.44 8.26
N PHE A 19 -13.72 -9.16 9.08
CA PHE A 19 -13.38 -9.49 10.46
C PHE A 19 -12.87 -10.93 10.63
N ASP A 20 -12.70 -11.67 9.54
CA ASP A 20 -12.21 -13.04 9.54
C ASP A 20 -10.68 -13.07 9.37
N ILE A 21 -9.97 -13.06 10.50
CA ILE A 21 -8.49 -13.15 10.54
C ILE A 21 -8.00 -14.45 9.87
N ALA A 22 -8.74 -15.55 10.01
CA ALA A 22 -8.38 -16.86 9.49
C ALA A 22 -8.68 -17.01 7.98
N SER A 23 -9.27 -15.98 7.36
CA SER A 23 -9.61 -16.02 5.95
C SER A 23 -8.38 -16.26 5.09
N PRO A 24 -8.41 -17.18 4.10
CA PRO A 24 -7.30 -17.36 3.16
C PRO A 24 -7.07 -16.13 2.27
N TYR A 25 -7.98 -15.17 2.31
CA TYR A 25 -7.90 -13.90 1.59
C TYR A 25 -7.34 -12.75 2.45
N ASN A 26 -7.18 -12.93 3.77
CA ASN A 26 -6.49 -11.99 4.66
C ASN A 26 -4.97 -12.10 4.45
N ARG A 27 -4.51 -11.72 3.25
CA ARG A 27 -3.10 -11.83 2.90
C ARG A 27 -2.27 -10.84 3.71
N ASP A 28 -1.15 -11.33 4.27
CA ASP A 28 -0.20 -10.53 5.04
C ASP A 28 -0.89 -9.76 6.21
N ASN A 29 -1.97 -10.30 6.77
CA ASN A 29 -2.73 -9.73 7.90
C ASN A 29 -3.31 -8.32 7.64
N ALA A 30 -3.63 -8.01 6.38
CA ALA A 30 -4.14 -6.70 5.99
C ALA A 30 -5.48 -6.32 6.64
N TRP A 31 -6.25 -7.29 7.15
CA TRP A 31 -7.56 -7.05 7.78
C TRP A 31 -7.50 -6.93 9.30
N ASP A 32 -6.36 -7.26 9.91
CA ASP A 32 -6.17 -7.26 11.36
C ASP A 32 -6.48 -5.91 12.01
N PRO A 33 -6.13 -4.74 11.44
CA PRO A 33 -6.52 -3.45 12.03
C PRO A 33 -8.04 -3.30 12.20
N TYR A 34 -8.83 -3.81 11.26
CA TYR A 34 -10.29 -3.77 11.33
C TYR A 34 -10.86 -4.80 12.31
N CYS A 35 -10.20 -5.95 12.46
CA CYS A 35 -10.54 -6.94 13.46
C CYS A 35 -10.30 -6.41 14.89
N GLN A 36 -9.15 -5.74 15.10
CA GLN A 36 -8.84 -5.07 16.36
C GLN A 36 -9.81 -3.92 16.66
N LEU A 37 -10.16 -3.13 15.63
CA LEU A 37 -11.16 -2.06 15.76
C LEU A 37 -12.53 -2.63 16.16
N LYS A 38 -12.97 -3.73 15.54
CA LYS A 38 -14.20 -4.43 15.93
C LYS A 38 -14.18 -4.84 17.39
N LYS A 39 -13.12 -5.51 17.84
CA LYS A 39 -12.98 -5.96 19.24
C LYS A 39 -13.04 -4.80 20.23
N ASN A 40 -12.39 -3.69 19.92
CA ASN A 40 -12.39 -2.49 20.77
C ASN A 40 -13.79 -1.83 20.83
N LEU A 41 -14.48 -1.71 19.69
CA LEU A 41 -15.85 -1.22 19.64
C LEU A 41 -16.82 -2.15 20.41
N GLU A 42 -16.66 -3.47 20.30
CA GLU A 42 -17.46 -4.43 21.08
C GLU A 42 -17.23 -4.27 22.58
N GLY A 43 -15.99 -4.02 23.00
CA GLY A 43 -15.65 -3.68 24.39
C GLY A 43 -16.32 -2.41 24.92
N LEU A 44 -16.69 -1.47 24.04
CA LEU A 44 -17.46 -0.26 24.35
C LEU A 44 -18.99 -0.48 24.28
N GLY A 45 -19.44 -1.71 24.07
CA GLY A 45 -20.85 -2.09 24.03
C GLY A 45 -21.54 -1.88 22.67
N TYR A 46 -20.77 -1.74 21.59
CA TYR A 46 -21.32 -1.75 20.23
C TYR A 46 -21.49 -3.18 19.71
N ASN A 47 -22.60 -3.43 19.04
CA ASN A 47 -22.74 -4.58 18.15
C ASN A 47 -22.21 -4.20 16.77
N VAL A 48 -21.08 -4.80 16.38
CA VAL A 48 -20.29 -4.40 15.20
C VAL A 48 -20.45 -5.42 14.09
N ASN A 49 -20.95 -4.98 12.94
CA ASN A 49 -21.10 -5.84 11.76
C ASN A 49 -20.78 -5.08 10.47
N THR A 50 -20.70 -5.77 9.34
CA THR A 50 -20.76 -5.14 8.03
C THR A 50 -22.18 -4.68 7.71
N TYR A 51 -22.31 -3.66 6.87
CA TYR A 51 -23.58 -2.96 6.60
C TYR A 51 -24.72 -3.86 6.11
N ASP A 52 -24.42 -4.99 5.48
CA ASP A 52 -25.40 -5.99 5.06
C ASP A 52 -26.19 -6.63 6.21
N PHE A 53 -25.75 -6.48 7.47
CA PHE A 53 -26.50 -6.90 8.67
C PHE A 53 -27.39 -5.81 9.28
N LEU A 54 -27.57 -4.67 8.60
CA LEU A 54 -28.31 -3.54 9.17
C LEU A 54 -29.77 -3.86 9.59
N ASN A 55 -30.44 -4.83 8.96
CA ASN A 55 -31.75 -5.40 9.36
C ASN A 55 -32.70 -4.48 10.18
N ASN A 56 -33.23 -3.41 9.56
CA ASN A 56 -34.16 -2.44 10.17
C ASN A 56 -33.68 -1.77 11.47
N HIS A 57 -32.40 -1.90 11.84
CA HIS A 57 -31.83 -1.20 12.97
C HIS A 57 -31.88 0.32 12.73
N LYS A 58 -32.23 1.07 13.77
CA LYS A 58 -32.21 2.54 13.78
C LYS A 58 -31.15 3.03 14.75
N ASN A 59 -30.75 4.29 14.62
CA ASN A 59 -29.81 4.96 15.51
C ASN A 59 -28.44 4.27 15.58
N TYR A 60 -27.82 4.08 14.42
CA TYR A 60 -26.53 3.40 14.30
C TYR A 60 -25.42 4.35 13.83
N LYS A 61 -24.17 3.96 14.07
CA LYS A 61 -22.98 4.64 13.54
C LYS A 61 -22.43 3.89 12.32
N LEU A 62 -21.81 4.60 11.39
CA LEU A 62 -21.22 4.03 10.17
C LEU A 62 -19.73 4.36 10.06
N LEU A 63 -18.89 3.38 9.71
CA LEU A 63 -17.52 3.61 9.27
C LEU A 63 -17.36 3.15 7.82
N PHE A 64 -17.07 4.09 6.94
CA PHE A 64 -16.81 3.84 5.54
C PHE A 64 -15.31 3.62 5.33
N LEU A 65 -14.97 2.50 4.71
CA LEU A 65 -13.61 2.23 4.22
C LEU A 65 -13.61 2.65 2.76
N ASP A 66 -13.16 3.88 2.49
CA ASP A 66 -13.34 4.61 1.23
C ASP A 66 -14.80 4.87 0.82
N ILE A 67 -15.03 5.83 -0.08
CA ILE A 67 -16.39 6.24 -0.48
C ILE A 67 -16.95 5.20 -1.46
N PRO A 68 -18.13 4.57 -1.25
CA PRO A 68 -18.72 3.62 -2.20
C PRO A 68 -19.20 4.28 -3.50
N LYS A 69 -19.59 3.49 -4.50
CA LYS A 69 -20.07 4.04 -5.80
C LYS A 69 -21.30 4.93 -5.63
N ASN A 70 -22.28 4.49 -4.83
CA ASN A 70 -23.50 5.23 -4.54
C ASN A 70 -23.64 5.45 -3.02
N ILE A 71 -23.05 6.53 -2.51
CA ILE A 71 -23.10 6.85 -1.08
C ILE A 71 -24.54 7.04 -0.56
N LYS A 72 -25.44 7.60 -1.38
CA LYS A 72 -26.82 7.89 -0.96
C LYS A 72 -27.61 6.64 -0.56
N TYR A 73 -27.23 5.46 -1.08
CA TYR A 73 -27.82 4.18 -0.69
C TYR A 73 -27.65 3.87 0.81
N TYR A 74 -26.58 4.38 1.43
CA TYR A 74 -26.20 4.08 2.81
C TYR A 74 -26.70 5.12 3.82
N TYR A 75 -27.43 6.13 3.36
CA TYR A 75 -27.99 7.20 4.19
C TYR A 75 -29.52 7.23 4.04
N PRO A 76 -30.25 6.22 4.55
CA PRO A 76 -31.69 6.36 4.71
C PRO A 76 -31.98 7.51 5.69
N LYS A 77 -33.03 8.30 5.44
CA LYS A 77 -33.37 9.48 6.25
C LYS A 77 -33.62 9.06 7.71
N ASN A 78 -32.98 9.76 8.64
CA ASN A 78 -33.23 9.76 10.09
C ASN A 78 -32.82 8.51 10.91
N GLU A 79 -31.89 7.68 10.40
CA GLU A 79 -31.44 6.48 11.15
C GLU A 79 -29.93 6.46 11.48
N VAL A 80 -29.12 7.24 10.76
CA VAL A 80 -27.68 7.35 10.98
C VAL A 80 -27.40 8.42 12.03
N LEU A 81 -26.80 8.04 13.17
CA LEU A 81 -26.41 8.98 14.23
C LEU A 81 -25.12 9.74 13.88
N LYS A 82 -24.12 8.98 13.44
CA LYS A 82 -22.78 9.47 13.08
C LYS A 82 -22.18 8.63 11.97
N SER A 83 -21.41 9.26 11.11
CA SER A 83 -20.73 8.61 10.00
C SER A 83 -19.29 9.07 9.89
N TYR A 84 -18.41 8.12 9.66
CA TYR A 84 -16.97 8.30 9.62
C TYR A 84 -16.43 7.75 8.30
N LEU A 85 -15.36 8.33 7.78
CA LEU A 85 -14.70 7.86 6.55
C LEU A 85 -13.21 7.65 6.81
N VAL A 86 -12.69 6.48 6.45
CA VAL A 86 -11.24 6.23 6.33
C VAL A 86 -10.88 6.34 4.86
N LEU A 87 -9.98 7.26 4.53
CA LEU A 87 -9.40 7.40 3.20
C LEU A 87 -8.13 6.58 3.08
N SER A 88 -8.23 5.39 2.54
CA SER A 88 -7.09 4.49 2.34
C SER A 88 -6.41 4.81 1.01
N GLU A 89 -7.14 4.78 -0.10
CA GLU A 89 -6.50 4.89 -1.42
C GLU A 89 -6.25 6.34 -1.86
N SER A 90 -5.14 6.56 -2.57
CA SER A 90 -4.79 7.86 -3.16
C SER A 90 -5.73 8.29 -4.28
N ASP A 91 -5.65 9.57 -4.67
CA ASP A 91 -6.44 10.15 -5.75
C ASP A 91 -6.13 9.51 -7.11
N LEU A 92 -4.94 8.93 -7.24
CA LEU A 92 -4.53 8.13 -8.39
C LEU A 92 -5.38 6.85 -8.55
N ILE A 93 -5.79 6.23 -7.44
CA ILE A 93 -6.52 4.95 -7.42
C ILE A 93 -8.03 5.19 -7.27
N LEU A 94 -8.44 5.99 -6.29
CA LEU A 94 -9.84 6.29 -6.01
C LEU A 94 -10.13 7.80 -6.05
N LYS A 95 -10.09 8.42 -7.23
CA LYS A 95 -10.41 9.86 -7.47
C LYS A 95 -11.66 10.38 -6.75
N LYS A 96 -12.66 9.53 -6.50
CA LYS A 96 -13.91 9.91 -5.79
C LYS A 96 -13.68 10.30 -4.34
N ASN A 97 -12.71 9.67 -3.67
CA ASN A 97 -12.34 9.91 -2.27
C ASN A 97 -11.77 11.30 -2.05
N TRP A 98 -11.28 11.95 -3.10
CA TRP A 98 -10.57 13.22 -3.01
C TRP A 98 -11.43 14.38 -3.54
N LYS A 99 -12.76 14.18 -3.59
CA LYS A 99 -13.74 15.21 -3.91
C LYS A 99 -14.36 15.73 -2.62
N ARG A 100 -13.81 16.80 -2.01
CA ARG A 100 -14.28 17.39 -0.74
C ARG A 100 -15.79 17.60 -0.65
N LYS A 101 -16.45 17.97 -1.76
CA LYS A 101 -17.92 18.10 -1.82
C LYS A 101 -18.69 16.82 -1.47
N LYS A 102 -18.05 15.65 -1.49
CA LYS A 102 -18.64 14.36 -1.06
C LYS A 102 -18.40 14.08 0.43
N HIS A 103 -17.67 14.93 1.15
CA HIS A 103 -17.33 14.69 2.54
C HIS A 103 -18.35 15.26 3.53
N HIS A 104 -19.32 16.06 3.05
CA HIS A 104 -20.43 16.55 3.88
C HIS A 104 -21.31 15.44 4.47
N PHE A 105 -21.16 14.20 4.00
CA PHE A 105 -21.83 13.04 4.55
C PHE A 105 -21.19 12.52 5.85
N PHE A 106 -20.00 12.96 6.23
CA PHE A 106 -19.23 12.38 7.33
C PHE A 106 -18.94 13.41 8.42
N ASP A 107 -19.09 13.01 9.66
CA ASP A 107 -18.70 13.79 10.84
C ASP A 107 -17.18 13.92 10.96
N ARG A 108 -16.44 12.88 10.58
CA ARG A 108 -14.97 12.87 10.51
C ARG A 108 -14.48 12.09 9.30
N VAL A 109 -13.36 12.53 8.76
CA VAL A 109 -12.62 11.91 7.67
C VAL A 109 -11.20 11.64 8.15
N PHE A 110 -10.88 10.38 8.40
CA PHE A 110 -9.52 9.95 8.67
C PHE A 110 -8.72 9.94 7.36
N THR A 111 -7.61 10.67 7.32
CA THR A 111 -6.73 10.74 6.16
C THR A 111 -5.26 10.68 6.55
N TRP A 112 -4.46 10.01 5.73
CA TRP A 112 -3.00 10.02 5.83
C TRP A 112 -2.37 11.26 5.18
N ASN A 113 -3.13 12.03 4.40
CA ASN A 113 -2.60 13.17 3.65
C ASN A 113 -2.39 14.39 4.55
N ASP A 114 -1.13 14.78 4.73
CA ASP A 114 -0.72 15.86 5.64
C ASP A 114 -1.35 17.22 5.29
N GLU A 115 -1.56 17.50 4.01
CA GLU A 115 -2.10 18.78 3.54
C GLU A 115 -3.61 18.93 3.83
N TRP A 116 -4.29 17.84 4.16
CA TRP A 116 -5.73 17.85 4.39
C TRP A 116 -6.11 17.92 5.86
N VAL A 117 -5.20 17.53 6.76
CA VAL A 117 -5.46 17.44 8.20
C VAL A 117 -5.75 18.82 8.78
N ASP A 118 -6.88 18.94 9.48
CA ASP A 118 -7.28 20.16 10.20
C ASP A 118 -7.63 19.92 11.68
N GLY A 119 -7.59 18.65 12.12
CA GLY A 119 -7.91 18.23 13.49
C GLY A 119 -9.39 18.38 13.88
N LYS A 120 -10.25 18.79 12.94
CA LYS A 120 -11.68 19.02 13.14
C LYS A 120 -12.53 18.08 12.29
N THR A 121 -12.45 18.22 10.97
CA THR A 121 -13.12 17.33 10.02
C THR A 121 -12.16 16.27 9.51
N TYR A 122 -10.92 16.66 9.22
CA TYR A 122 -9.89 15.79 8.67
C TYR A 122 -8.89 15.42 9.77
N ILE A 123 -8.96 14.17 10.18
CA ILE A 123 -8.17 13.63 11.28
C ILE A 123 -7.01 12.85 10.71
N LYS A 124 -5.79 13.14 11.18
CA LYS A 124 -4.60 12.39 10.77
C LYS A 124 -4.74 10.95 11.23
N TYR A 125 -4.45 10.01 10.34
CA TYR A 125 -4.04 8.67 10.72
C TYR A 125 -2.80 8.26 9.94
N PHE A 126 -2.12 7.22 10.41
CA PHE A 126 -0.99 6.60 9.72
C PHE A 126 -1.42 5.22 9.25
N TRP A 127 -0.93 4.77 8.09
CA TRP A 127 -1.32 3.48 7.55
C TRP A 127 -1.01 2.37 8.56
N PRO A 128 -1.99 1.55 8.98
CA PRO A 128 -1.81 0.61 10.06
C PRO A 128 -1.01 -0.61 9.63
N ASN A 129 -0.06 -1.02 10.46
CA ASN A 129 0.79 -2.19 10.27
C ASN A 129 0.82 -3.06 11.53
N MET A 130 1.00 -4.37 11.34
CA MET A 130 1.16 -5.32 12.43
C MET A 130 2.61 -5.30 12.94
N ILE A 131 2.92 -4.29 13.74
CA ILE A 131 4.22 -4.12 14.40
C ILE A 131 4.17 -4.85 15.75
N PRO A 132 4.98 -5.92 15.97
CA PRO A 132 5.04 -6.59 17.26
C PRO A 132 5.62 -5.68 18.36
N GLU A 133 5.14 -5.85 19.58
CA GLU A 133 5.80 -5.27 20.75
C GLU A 133 7.22 -5.81 20.88
N ASN A 134 8.18 -4.94 21.21
CA ASN A 134 9.59 -5.28 21.34
C ASN A 134 10.12 -6.04 20.10
N PHE A 135 9.91 -5.46 18.92
CA PHE A 135 10.35 -6.05 17.66
C PHE A 135 11.86 -6.30 17.74
N LYS A 136 12.23 -7.59 17.62
CA LYS A 136 13.62 -8.01 17.45
C LYS A 136 13.73 -8.69 16.12
N SER A 137 14.53 -8.11 15.25
CA SER A 137 14.75 -8.74 13.97
C SER A 137 15.67 -9.95 14.14
N LYS A 138 15.25 -11.07 13.57
CA LYS A 138 16.16 -12.20 13.33
C LYS A 138 16.76 -11.99 11.94
N PHE A 139 17.89 -11.29 11.87
CA PHE A 139 18.62 -11.10 10.61
C PHE A 139 19.27 -12.44 10.20
N ALA A 140 18.46 -13.33 9.64
CA ALA A 140 18.98 -14.53 9.01
C ALA A 140 19.86 -14.11 7.81
N PRO A 141 20.97 -14.82 7.55
CA PRO A 141 21.79 -14.59 6.36
C PRO A 141 20.91 -14.59 5.11
N LYS A 142 20.97 -13.50 4.35
CA LYS A 142 20.23 -13.35 3.10
C LYS A 142 21.03 -13.99 1.98
N ASN A 143 20.41 -14.86 1.19
CA ASN A 143 21.05 -15.55 0.08
C ASN A 143 20.67 -14.99 -1.30
N ARG A 144 19.78 -13.99 -1.34
CA ARG A 144 19.38 -13.30 -2.57
C ARG A 144 19.58 -11.79 -2.45
N PHE A 145 19.90 -11.16 -3.57
CA PHE A 145 20.31 -9.77 -3.59
C PHE A 145 19.12 -8.81 -3.57
N CYS A 146 18.40 -8.66 -4.68
CA CYS A 146 17.31 -7.69 -4.80
C CYS A 146 16.02 -8.32 -5.33
N THR A 147 14.86 -7.84 -4.86
CA THR A 147 13.57 -8.26 -5.39
C THR A 147 12.59 -7.12 -5.62
N LEU A 148 11.47 -7.42 -6.29
CA LEU A 148 10.29 -6.57 -6.38
C LEU A 148 9.05 -7.45 -6.21
N ILE A 149 8.14 -7.09 -5.29
CA ILE A 149 6.87 -7.81 -5.12
C ILE A 149 5.71 -6.83 -5.35
N ALA A 150 5.10 -6.88 -6.53
CA ALA A 150 4.01 -5.97 -6.89
C ALA A 150 3.06 -6.58 -7.92
N GLY A 151 1.78 -6.21 -7.89
CA GLY A 151 0.84 -6.57 -8.95
C GLY A 151 1.09 -5.78 -10.24
N ASN A 152 0.80 -6.40 -11.39
CA ASN A 152 0.82 -5.76 -12.70
C ASN A 152 -0.38 -4.81 -12.83
N LYS A 153 -0.14 -3.53 -12.55
CA LYS A 153 -1.13 -2.45 -12.66
C LYS A 153 -0.56 -1.36 -13.56
N THR A 154 -1.45 -0.54 -14.11
CA THR A 154 -1.08 0.62 -14.95
C THR A 154 -1.95 1.81 -14.60
N ASN A 155 -1.43 3.01 -14.81
CA ASN A 155 -2.16 4.26 -14.68
C ASN A 155 -1.56 5.30 -15.64
N HIS A 156 -2.32 6.32 -16.04
CA HIS A 156 -1.84 7.40 -16.91
C HIS A 156 -1.41 8.65 -16.15
N ASP A 157 -1.67 8.71 -14.84
CA ASP A 157 -1.25 9.81 -14.00
C ASP A 157 0.29 9.91 -13.96
N PRO A 158 0.90 11.08 -14.16
CA PRO A 158 2.36 11.24 -14.18
C PRO A 158 3.05 10.93 -12.84
N ARG A 159 2.28 10.86 -11.75
CA ARG A 159 2.77 10.47 -10.42
C ARG A 159 2.83 8.95 -10.25
N GLU A 160 2.33 8.15 -11.18
CA GLU A 160 2.32 6.70 -11.05
C GLU A 160 3.73 6.11 -11.03
N LEU A 161 3.94 5.09 -10.19
CA LEU A 161 5.22 4.39 -10.09
C LEU A 161 5.19 2.99 -10.74
N TYR A 162 4.09 2.59 -11.40
CA TYR A 162 4.03 1.30 -12.09
C TYR A 162 4.97 1.23 -13.29
N SER A 163 5.11 2.32 -14.08
CA SER A 163 6.17 2.41 -15.10
C SER A 163 7.55 2.21 -14.49
N LYS A 164 7.82 2.83 -13.34
CA LYS A 164 9.12 2.76 -12.66
C LYS A 164 9.42 1.36 -12.16
N ARG A 165 8.41 0.57 -11.78
CA ARG A 165 8.57 -0.87 -11.52
C ARG A 165 9.01 -1.63 -12.78
N ILE A 166 8.38 -1.36 -13.93
CA ILE A 166 8.76 -1.98 -15.21
C ILE A 166 10.19 -1.58 -15.62
N GLU A 167 10.54 -0.30 -15.48
CA GLU A 167 11.89 0.21 -15.76
C GLU A 167 12.95 -0.51 -14.90
N ALA A 168 12.72 -0.63 -13.59
CA ALA A 168 13.61 -1.37 -12.69
C ALA A 168 13.76 -2.84 -13.13
N ILE A 169 12.65 -3.55 -13.36
CA ILE A 169 12.65 -4.96 -13.79
C ILE A 169 13.47 -5.12 -15.07
N ARG A 170 13.20 -4.31 -16.10
CA ARG A 170 13.89 -4.43 -17.39
C ARG A 170 15.36 -4.06 -17.30
N TRP A 171 15.72 -3.12 -16.43
CA TRP A 171 17.11 -2.77 -16.21
C TRP A 171 17.88 -3.94 -15.55
N PHE A 172 17.32 -4.56 -14.50
CA PHE A 172 17.95 -5.74 -13.88
C PHE A 172 18.04 -6.93 -14.85
N GLU A 173 16.97 -7.25 -15.57
CA GLU A 173 16.99 -8.34 -16.55
C GLU A 173 18.05 -8.19 -17.65
N LYS A 174 18.37 -6.94 -18.00
CA LYS A 174 19.36 -6.62 -19.03
C LYS A 174 20.79 -6.69 -18.49
N ASN A 175 21.04 -6.17 -17.29
CA ASN A 175 22.40 -5.91 -16.81
C ASN A 175 22.87 -6.91 -15.74
N HIS A 176 21.99 -7.32 -14.81
CA HIS A 176 22.30 -8.20 -13.67
C HIS A 176 21.16 -9.19 -13.38
N PRO A 177 20.82 -10.09 -14.33
CA PRO A 177 19.69 -11.02 -14.20
C PRO A 177 19.87 -12.03 -13.05
N GLU A 178 21.09 -12.30 -12.61
CA GLU A 178 21.43 -13.18 -11.48
C GLU A 178 21.13 -12.58 -10.11
N ASP A 179 21.07 -11.24 -10.04
CA ASP A 179 20.93 -10.48 -8.79
C ASP A 179 19.47 -10.05 -8.52
N PHE A 180 18.52 -10.46 -9.39
CA PHE A 180 17.14 -9.98 -9.32
C PHE A 180 16.06 -11.01 -9.67
N ASP A 181 15.07 -11.07 -8.80
CA ASP A 181 13.81 -11.77 -9.02
C ASP A 181 12.63 -10.84 -8.76
N PHE A 182 11.50 -11.04 -9.43
CA PHE A 182 10.27 -10.38 -9.02
C PHE A 182 9.05 -11.31 -9.01
N TYR A 183 8.08 -10.89 -8.20
CA TYR A 183 6.87 -11.64 -7.91
C TYR A 183 5.64 -10.74 -7.97
N GLY A 184 4.48 -11.37 -8.16
CA GLY A 184 3.20 -10.69 -8.02
C GLY A 184 2.11 -11.26 -8.91
N VAL A 185 0.94 -10.64 -8.83
CA VAL A 185 -0.25 -11.06 -9.57
C VAL A 185 -0.37 -10.31 -10.90
N GLY A 186 -0.85 -10.97 -11.96
CA GLY A 186 -1.18 -10.32 -13.24
C GLY A 186 0.00 -10.19 -14.21
N TRP A 187 1.13 -10.82 -13.94
CA TRP A 187 2.33 -10.82 -14.78
C TRP A 187 2.43 -12.04 -15.71
N GLU A 188 1.48 -12.97 -15.62
CA GLU A 188 1.47 -14.19 -16.42
C GLU A 188 1.35 -13.89 -17.93
N LYS A 189 1.92 -14.78 -18.77
CA LYS A 189 1.90 -14.67 -20.24
C LYS A 189 0.45 -14.55 -20.73
N GLY A 190 0.17 -13.51 -21.53
CA GLY A 190 -1.18 -13.26 -22.08
C GLY A 190 -2.02 -12.23 -21.31
N SER A 191 -1.47 -11.54 -20.31
CA SER A 191 -2.14 -10.40 -19.67
C SER A 191 -2.20 -9.19 -20.63
N TYR A 192 -3.25 -9.11 -21.46
CA TYR A 192 -3.50 -8.05 -22.46
C TYR A 192 -3.54 -6.61 -21.92
N LYS A 193 -3.52 -6.39 -20.59
CA LYS A 193 -3.52 -5.05 -19.97
C LYS A 193 -2.27 -4.22 -20.26
N SER A 194 -1.12 -4.85 -20.51
CA SER A 194 0.14 -4.14 -20.80
C SER A 194 0.20 -3.59 -22.25
N PHE A 195 -0.60 -4.14 -23.18
CA PHE A 195 -0.62 -3.74 -24.60
C PHE A 195 -1.15 -2.32 -24.81
N PHE A 196 -2.33 -2.02 -24.28
CA PHE A 196 -2.97 -0.71 -24.48
C PHE A 196 -2.32 0.42 -23.67
N ALA A 197 -1.73 0.10 -22.51
CA ALA A 197 -1.03 1.07 -21.66
C ALA A 197 0.33 1.54 -22.24
N PHE A 198 1.03 0.67 -22.97
CA PHE A 198 2.25 1.05 -23.69
C PHE A 198 1.93 1.88 -24.94
N LEU A 199 0.96 1.46 -25.75
CA LEU A 199 0.57 2.16 -26.98
C LEU A 199 0.12 3.60 -26.73
N SER A 200 -0.58 3.84 -25.62
CA SER A 200 -0.99 5.17 -25.18
C SER A 200 0.14 6.04 -24.62
N ARG A 201 1.29 5.45 -24.27
CA ARG A 201 2.50 6.13 -23.77
C ARG A 201 3.56 6.38 -24.85
N CYS A 202 3.47 5.72 -26.00
CA CYS A 202 4.29 6.02 -27.17
C CYS A 202 3.88 7.34 -27.84
N ARG A 203 4.07 8.47 -27.15
CA ARG A 203 4.20 9.80 -27.78
C ARG A 203 5.63 10.07 -28.28
N LEU A 204 6.57 9.15 -27.98
CA LEU A 204 8.03 9.33 -28.14
C LEU A 204 8.67 8.46 -29.22
N ILE A 205 7.89 7.85 -30.12
CA ILE A 205 8.45 7.21 -31.31
C ILE A 205 8.06 8.07 -32.50
N GLU A 206 9.08 8.56 -33.20
CA GLU A 206 9.08 9.60 -34.22
C GLU A 206 7.88 9.60 -35.17
N LYS A 207 7.50 10.81 -35.62
CA LYS A 207 6.58 10.99 -36.75
C LYS A 207 7.11 10.17 -37.94
N GLY A 208 6.46 9.05 -38.26
CA GLY A 208 6.83 8.24 -39.43
C GLY A 208 6.55 6.74 -39.34
N MET A 209 6.50 6.13 -38.14
CA MET A 209 6.23 4.69 -38.03
C MET A 209 4.75 4.33 -38.22
N THR A 210 4.50 3.30 -39.03
CA THR A 210 3.17 2.69 -39.24
C THR A 210 2.70 1.97 -37.98
N LEU A 211 1.38 1.80 -37.83
CA LEU A 211 0.80 1.03 -36.72
C LEU A 211 1.32 -0.42 -36.68
N PHE A 212 1.61 -1.00 -37.85
CA PHE A 212 2.15 -2.36 -37.99
C PHE A 212 3.58 -2.49 -37.45
N GLU A 213 4.45 -1.51 -37.70
CA GLU A 213 5.82 -1.49 -37.14
C GLU A 213 5.82 -1.28 -35.62
N LYS A 214 4.90 -0.45 -35.12
CA LYS A 214 4.68 -0.29 -33.66
C LYS A 214 4.24 -1.61 -33.03
N ILE A 215 3.35 -2.34 -33.69
CA ILE A 215 2.88 -3.66 -33.25
C ILE A 215 4.01 -4.70 -33.34
N SER A 216 4.86 -4.70 -34.37
CA SER A 216 5.92 -5.71 -34.53
C SER A 216 7.06 -5.52 -33.51
N ILE A 217 7.49 -4.28 -33.26
CA ILE A 217 8.48 -3.94 -32.22
C ILE A 217 7.92 -4.28 -30.83
N PHE A 218 6.64 -3.95 -30.58
CA PHE A 218 5.95 -4.31 -29.35
C PHE A 218 5.84 -5.83 -29.18
N GLN A 219 5.41 -6.56 -30.21
CA GLN A 219 5.34 -8.02 -30.18
C GLN A 219 6.71 -8.62 -29.89
N ARG A 220 7.81 -8.02 -30.37
CA ARG A 220 9.17 -8.47 -30.09
C ARG A 220 9.65 -8.16 -28.66
N LEU A 221 9.26 -7.01 -28.10
CA LEU A 221 9.64 -6.57 -26.74
C LEU A 221 8.76 -7.14 -25.62
N PHE A 222 7.47 -7.35 -25.87
CA PHE A 222 6.48 -7.81 -24.90
C PHE A 222 6.04 -9.27 -25.09
N ARG A 223 6.37 -9.96 -26.21
CA ARG A 223 6.43 -11.45 -26.19
C ARG A 223 7.59 -11.97 -25.37
N LYS A 224 8.62 -11.16 -25.09
CA LYS A 224 9.65 -11.56 -24.12
C LYS A 224 9.01 -11.58 -22.74
N SER A 225 8.69 -12.79 -22.30
CA SER A 225 8.47 -13.11 -20.90
C SER A 225 9.49 -12.39 -20.06
N PHE A 226 9.04 -11.79 -18.97
CA PHE A 226 9.94 -11.32 -17.94
C PHE A 226 10.73 -12.53 -17.40
N SER A 227 12.03 -12.60 -17.69
CA SER A 227 12.91 -13.71 -17.31
C SER A 227 13.10 -13.79 -15.80
N SER A 228 12.98 -12.65 -15.13
CA SER A 228 13.07 -12.53 -13.67
C SER A 228 11.74 -12.83 -12.95
N TYR A 229 10.64 -13.09 -13.67
CA TYR A 229 9.35 -13.38 -13.04
C TYR A 229 9.33 -14.79 -12.41
N LYS A 230 9.03 -14.86 -11.12
CA LYS A 230 9.00 -16.11 -10.35
C LYS A 230 7.60 -16.51 -9.87
N GLY A 231 6.55 -15.83 -10.32
CA GLY A 231 5.17 -16.17 -9.99
C GLY A 231 4.55 -15.34 -8.86
N LYS A 232 3.45 -15.84 -8.31
CA LYS A 232 2.77 -15.27 -7.13
C LYS A 232 3.46 -15.75 -5.84
N VAL A 233 3.41 -14.91 -4.82
CA VAL A 233 3.83 -15.27 -3.44
C VAL A 233 2.62 -15.58 -2.58
N LYS A 234 2.74 -16.58 -1.69
CA LYS A 234 1.73 -16.87 -0.67
C LYS A 234 1.85 -15.90 0.51
N SER A 235 3.05 -15.76 1.05
CA SER A 235 3.41 -14.82 2.11
C SER A 235 4.45 -13.84 1.57
N LYS A 236 4.17 -12.54 1.63
CA LYS A 236 5.12 -11.51 1.20
C LYS A 236 6.30 -11.44 2.17
N LYS A 237 6.02 -11.53 3.47
CA LYS A 237 7.03 -11.54 4.54
C LYS A 237 8.07 -12.65 4.33
N GLU A 238 7.63 -13.90 4.21
CA GLU A 238 8.54 -15.05 4.01
C GLU A 238 9.39 -14.93 2.74
N MET A 239 8.87 -14.26 1.71
CA MET A 239 9.65 -14.04 0.49
C MET A 239 10.68 -12.94 0.69
N LEU A 240 10.29 -11.80 1.28
CA LEU A 240 11.20 -10.68 1.56
C LEU A 240 12.31 -11.08 2.54
N GLU A 241 12.06 -12.01 3.45
CA GLU A 241 13.05 -12.56 4.38
C GLU A 241 14.27 -13.18 3.67
N LYS A 242 14.18 -13.50 2.38
CA LYS A 242 15.26 -14.12 1.59
C LYS A 242 16.16 -13.10 0.88
N TYR A 243 15.77 -11.84 0.79
CA TYR A 243 16.47 -10.81 0.01
C TYR A 243 17.11 -9.74 0.90
N LYS A 244 18.29 -9.25 0.51
CA LYS A 244 18.92 -8.06 1.15
C LYS A 244 18.10 -6.80 0.87
N PHE A 245 17.68 -6.60 -0.38
CA PHE A 245 17.00 -5.40 -0.83
C PHE A 245 15.67 -5.67 -1.52
N SER A 246 14.74 -4.71 -1.43
CA SER A 246 13.49 -4.74 -2.21
C SER A 246 13.19 -3.39 -2.85
N ILE A 247 12.90 -3.38 -4.15
CA ILE A 247 12.35 -2.22 -4.85
C ILE A 247 10.93 -1.95 -4.32
N CYS A 248 10.85 -1.01 -3.39
CA CYS A 248 9.70 -0.75 -2.54
C CYS A 248 9.01 0.56 -2.94
N TYR A 249 8.41 0.55 -4.14
CA TYR A 249 7.74 1.74 -4.67
C TYR A 249 6.27 1.75 -4.28
N GLU A 250 5.80 2.92 -3.85
CA GLU A 250 4.38 3.18 -3.70
C GLU A 250 3.64 3.09 -5.04
N ASN A 251 2.31 3.20 -5.02
CA ASN A 251 1.56 3.29 -6.27
C ASN A 251 1.72 4.67 -6.94
N ALA A 252 2.03 5.69 -6.14
CA ALA A 252 2.21 7.07 -6.56
C ALA A 252 3.41 7.71 -5.84
N LYS A 253 4.12 8.60 -6.53
CA LYS A 253 5.12 9.50 -5.96
C LYS A 253 4.54 10.89 -5.69
N ASP A 254 5.26 11.67 -4.91
CA ASP A 254 5.02 13.10 -4.72
C ASP A 254 3.64 13.42 -4.10
N ILE A 255 3.12 12.53 -3.26
CA ILE A 255 1.93 12.78 -2.44
C ILE A 255 2.33 12.79 -0.95
N PRO A 256 2.28 13.95 -0.27
CA PRO A 256 2.65 14.05 1.14
C PRO A 256 1.88 13.09 2.04
N GLY A 257 2.61 12.39 2.91
CA GLY A 257 2.05 11.43 3.85
C GLY A 257 1.61 10.08 3.25
N TYR A 258 1.77 9.84 1.94
CA TYR A 258 1.41 8.55 1.31
C TYR A 258 2.46 7.46 1.56
N ILE A 259 2.54 7.03 2.81
CA ILE A 259 3.41 5.94 3.28
C ILE A 259 2.50 4.79 3.68
N THR A 260 2.56 3.67 2.97
CA THR A 260 1.66 2.54 3.19
C THR A 260 2.40 1.31 3.73
N GLU A 261 1.75 0.14 3.72
CA GLU A 261 2.29 -1.14 4.17
C GLU A 261 3.63 -1.53 3.52
N LYS A 262 3.95 -1.01 2.33
CA LYS A 262 5.05 -1.56 1.50
C LYS A 262 6.41 -1.45 2.19
N ILE A 263 6.70 -0.29 2.80
CA ILE A 263 7.97 -0.09 3.50
C ILE A 263 8.04 -0.92 4.77
N PHE A 264 6.91 -1.06 5.47
CA PHE A 264 6.78 -1.88 6.67
C PHE A 264 6.89 -3.38 6.38
N ASP A 265 6.39 -3.87 5.24
CA ASP A 265 6.60 -5.25 4.80
C ASP A 265 8.09 -5.59 4.68
N CYS A 266 8.91 -4.62 4.24
CA CYS A 266 10.35 -4.78 4.15
C CYS A 266 10.99 -4.77 5.55
N PHE A 267 10.60 -3.79 6.38
CA PHE A 267 11.10 -3.66 7.75
C PHE A 267 10.83 -4.91 8.59
N LEU A 268 9.60 -5.41 8.57
CA LEU A 268 9.16 -6.58 9.33
C LEU A 268 9.77 -7.90 8.81
N ALA A 269 10.34 -7.90 7.61
CA ALA A 269 11.05 -9.03 7.01
C ALA A 269 12.58 -8.93 7.13
N GLY A 270 13.11 -7.87 7.76
CA GLY A 270 14.54 -7.58 7.82
C GLY A 270 15.14 -7.44 6.41
N CYS A 271 14.42 -6.78 5.51
CA CYS A 271 14.84 -6.48 4.13
C CYS A 271 14.94 -4.96 4.00
N VAL A 272 16.05 -4.45 3.45
CA VAL A 272 16.26 -3.00 3.33
C VAL A 272 15.50 -2.47 2.10
N PRO A 273 14.54 -1.54 2.26
CA PRO A 273 13.74 -1.07 1.15
C PRO A 273 14.48 -0.02 0.33
N VAL A 274 14.46 -0.18 -1.00
CA VAL A 274 14.75 0.88 -1.96
C VAL A 274 13.43 1.62 -2.24
N TYR A 275 13.20 2.71 -1.52
CA TYR A 275 11.90 3.36 -1.43
C TYR A 275 11.72 4.48 -2.46
N TRP A 276 10.52 4.59 -3.01
CA TRP A 276 10.03 5.78 -3.73
C TRP A 276 8.53 5.94 -3.46
N GLY A 277 8.14 7.05 -2.84
CA GLY A 277 6.74 7.32 -2.49
C GLY A 277 6.53 8.75 -2.01
N ALA A 278 6.10 8.91 -0.76
CA ALA A 278 5.84 10.22 -0.15
C ALA A 278 7.10 11.12 -0.22
N PRO A 279 6.97 12.39 -0.63
CA PRO A 279 8.10 13.30 -0.76
C PRO A 279 8.74 13.59 0.60
N ASN A 280 7.92 13.61 1.65
CA ASN A 280 8.28 13.93 3.03
C ASN A 280 8.44 12.69 3.93
N VAL A 281 8.83 11.54 3.37
CA VAL A 281 8.99 10.30 4.14
C VAL A 281 9.92 10.43 5.35
N THR A 282 10.93 11.29 5.25
CA THR A 282 11.94 11.54 6.30
C THR A 282 11.40 12.29 7.53
N ASP A 283 10.23 12.91 7.43
CA ASP A 283 9.55 13.50 8.60
C ASP A 283 9.13 12.40 9.59
N PHE A 284 8.80 11.22 9.05
CA PHE A 284 8.22 10.11 9.77
C PHE A 284 9.17 8.93 9.96
N ILE A 285 9.98 8.60 8.95
CA ILE A 285 10.86 7.43 8.93
C ILE A 285 12.33 7.89 8.80
N PRO A 286 13.25 7.42 9.66
CA PRO A 286 14.66 7.81 9.59
C PRO A 286 15.30 7.52 8.22
N GLU A 287 16.06 8.47 7.70
CA GLU A 287 16.69 8.36 6.37
C GLU A 287 17.68 7.19 6.27
N ASN A 288 18.29 6.80 7.40
CA ASN A 288 19.21 5.67 7.52
C ASN A 288 18.50 4.32 7.73
N SER A 289 17.17 4.24 7.57
CA SER A 289 16.42 2.98 7.62
C SER A 289 15.95 2.50 6.24
N PHE A 290 16.19 3.27 5.17
CA PHE A 290 15.82 2.92 3.81
C PHE A 290 16.75 3.58 2.78
N ILE A 291 16.74 3.07 1.56
CA ILE A 291 17.54 3.62 0.45
C ILE A 291 16.61 4.44 -0.43
N ASP A 292 16.79 5.76 -0.42
CA ASP A 292 15.96 6.65 -1.22
C ASP A 292 16.31 6.57 -2.71
N LYS A 293 15.42 5.99 -3.52
CA LYS A 293 15.61 5.86 -4.97
C LYS A 293 15.84 7.21 -5.65
N ARG A 294 15.31 8.31 -5.09
CA ARG A 294 15.40 9.66 -5.68
C ARG A 294 16.83 10.20 -5.68
N LYS A 295 17.70 9.69 -4.81
CA LYS A 295 19.12 10.07 -4.74
C LYS A 295 19.96 9.52 -5.91
N PHE A 296 19.40 8.60 -6.71
CA PHE A 296 20.11 7.94 -7.80
C PHE A 296 19.54 8.35 -9.16
N LYS A 297 20.39 8.97 -10.00
CA LYS A 297 20.03 9.42 -11.35
C LYS A 297 19.74 8.23 -12.27
N THR A 298 20.54 7.18 -12.17
CA THR A 298 20.37 5.97 -12.97
C THR A 298 20.16 4.72 -12.09
N TYR A 299 19.69 3.64 -12.69
CA TYR A 299 19.64 2.34 -12.01
C TYR A 299 21.03 1.71 -11.87
N GLU A 300 22.00 2.10 -12.71
CA GLU A 300 23.41 1.71 -12.56
C GLU A 300 23.98 2.28 -11.27
N ASP A 301 23.81 3.59 -11.03
CA ASP A 301 24.29 4.24 -9.79
C ASP A 301 23.67 3.59 -8.54
N LEU A 302 22.36 3.27 -8.61
CA LEU A 302 21.68 2.56 -7.55
C LEU A 302 22.29 1.17 -7.35
N TYR A 303 22.45 0.38 -8.41
CA TYR A 303 22.97 -0.97 -8.31
C TYR A 303 24.40 -0.99 -7.76
N LEU A 304 25.28 -0.14 -8.26
CA LEU A 304 26.65 -0.03 -7.77
C LEU A 304 26.67 0.31 -6.28
N PHE A 305 25.84 1.24 -5.83
CA PHE A 305 25.68 1.55 -4.42
C PHE A 305 25.20 0.36 -3.58
N LEU A 306 24.19 -0.38 -4.06
CA LEU A 306 23.69 -1.58 -3.37
C LEU A 306 24.75 -2.69 -3.33
N LYS A 307 25.52 -2.85 -4.41
CA LYS A 307 26.50 -3.93 -4.57
C LYS A 307 27.78 -3.66 -3.79
N SER A 308 28.18 -2.38 -3.67
CA SER A 308 29.35 -1.97 -2.90
C SER A 308 29.09 -1.83 -1.39
N MET A 309 27.85 -2.02 -0.94
CA MET A 309 27.50 -1.92 0.47
C MET A 309 28.14 -3.06 1.27
N ASP A 310 29.04 -2.71 2.17
CA ASP A 310 29.62 -3.67 3.11
C ASP A 310 28.59 -4.18 4.13
N GLU A 311 28.96 -5.25 4.83
CA GLU A 311 28.05 -5.91 5.76
C GLU A 311 27.75 -5.03 6.99
N ASP A 312 28.72 -4.24 7.47
CA ASP A 312 28.53 -3.35 8.62
C ASP A 312 27.51 -2.24 8.30
N THR A 313 27.61 -1.61 7.14
CA THR A 313 26.65 -0.61 6.66
C THR A 313 25.27 -1.22 6.47
N TYR A 314 25.20 -2.42 5.89
CA TYR A 314 23.94 -3.15 5.71
C TYR A 314 23.28 -3.48 7.06
N LEU A 315 24.05 -3.96 8.05
CA LEU A 315 23.58 -4.24 9.40
C LEU A 315 23.15 -2.97 10.14
N GLU A 316 23.78 -1.82 9.85
CA GLU A 316 23.38 -0.53 10.42
C GLU A 316 22.01 -0.09 9.89
N TYR A 317 21.68 -0.26 8.60
CA TYR A 317 20.32 -0.02 8.09
C TYR A 317 19.29 -0.87 8.84
N LEU A 318 19.61 -2.14 9.02
CA LEU A 318 18.76 -3.13 9.69
C LEU A 318 18.54 -2.79 11.18
N LYS A 319 19.60 -2.36 11.87
CA LYS A 319 19.52 -1.87 13.25
C LYS A 319 18.67 -0.60 13.35
N ASN A 320 18.82 0.34 12.42
CA ASN A 320 18.01 1.57 12.39
C ASN A 320 16.53 1.29 12.13
N ILE A 321 16.22 0.27 11.32
CA ILE A 321 14.84 -0.24 11.17
C ILE A 321 14.30 -0.75 12.50
N GLU A 322 15.07 -1.58 13.22
CA GLU A 322 14.64 -2.12 14.52
C GLU A 322 14.42 -1.01 15.55
N LEU A 323 15.34 -0.04 15.63
CA LEU A 323 15.19 1.13 16.51
C LEU A 323 13.95 1.95 16.15
N PHE A 324 13.69 2.18 14.87
CA PHE A 324 12.50 2.89 14.41
C PHE A 324 11.22 2.16 14.80
N LEU A 325 11.10 0.85 14.53
CA LEU A 325 9.91 0.06 14.84
C LEU A 325 9.58 0.01 16.35
N ASN A 326 10.60 0.11 17.21
CA ASN A 326 10.43 0.17 18.67
C ASN A 326 10.26 1.60 19.23
N SER A 327 10.29 2.62 18.38
CA SER A 327 10.16 4.03 18.79
C SER A 327 8.71 4.50 18.82
N GLU A 328 8.46 5.65 19.47
CA GLU A 328 7.16 6.32 19.42
C GLU A 328 6.74 6.67 17.99
N LYS A 329 7.69 7.08 17.13
CA LYS A 329 7.41 7.33 15.70
C LYS A 329 7.00 6.05 14.97
N GLY A 330 7.61 4.91 15.31
CA GLY A 330 7.21 3.60 14.78
C GLY A 330 5.80 3.22 15.22
N ARG A 331 5.48 3.42 16.50
CA ARG A 331 4.14 3.17 17.06
C ARG A 331 3.03 3.93 16.34
N LEU A 332 3.30 5.12 15.79
CA LEU A 332 2.30 5.86 15.00
C LEU A 332 1.72 5.00 13.86
N PHE A 333 2.52 4.14 13.25
CA PHE A 333 2.14 3.26 12.14
C PHE A 333 1.59 1.90 12.58
N SER A 334 1.37 1.67 13.88
CA SER A 334 0.82 0.41 14.37
C SER A 334 -0.69 0.33 14.15
N ALA A 335 -1.20 -0.90 14.01
CA ALA A 335 -2.64 -1.16 14.01
C ALA A 335 -3.32 -0.64 15.28
N GLU A 336 -2.65 -0.75 16.42
CA GLU A 336 -3.12 -0.22 17.71
C GLU A 336 -3.34 1.29 17.66
N ASN A 337 -2.37 2.08 17.19
CA ASN A 337 -2.50 3.54 17.11
C ASN A 337 -3.62 3.96 16.14
N PHE A 338 -3.80 3.24 15.05
CA PHE A 338 -4.96 3.45 14.16
C PHE A 338 -6.29 3.22 14.90
N VAL A 339 -6.40 2.11 15.63
CA VAL A 339 -7.61 1.79 16.41
C VAL A 339 -7.87 2.86 17.48
N GLU A 340 -6.86 3.24 18.27
CA GLU A 340 -6.96 4.30 19.27
C GLU A 340 -7.43 5.62 18.66
N THR A 341 -6.83 6.02 17.53
CA THR A 341 -7.20 7.25 16.81
C THR A 341 -8.67 7.22 16.37
N VAL A 342 -9.12 6.10 15.81
CA VAL A 342 -10.50 5.96 15.33
C VAL A 342 -11.49 5.94 16.50
N ILE A 343 -11.20 5.17 17.56
CA ILE A 343 -12.06 5.09 18.76
C ILE A 343 -12.19 6.45 19.43
N LYS A 344 -11.08 7.20 19.57
CA LYS A 344 -11.08 8.54 20.17
C LYS A 344 -12.05 9.49 19.48
N GLU A 345 -12.11 9.46 18.15
CA GLU A 345 -13.04 10.30 17.39
C GLU A 345 -14.48 9.77 17.35
N ILE A 346 -14.69 8.46 17.55
CA ILE A 346 -16.02 7.86 17.64
C ILE A 346 -16.71 8.19 18.97
N GLU A 347 -15.94 8.31 20.05
CA GLU A 347 -16.44 8.58 21.40
C GLU A 347 -16.46 10.08 21.78
N ARG A 348 -15.91 10.95 20.93
CA ARG A 348 -16.12 12.42 20.99
C ARG A 348 -17.54 12.79 20.56
#